data_AF-A0A2Z3IG06-F1
#
_entry.id   AF-A0A2Z3IG06-F1
#
_cell.length_a   1.000
_cell.length_b   1.000
_cell.length_c   1.000
_cell.angle_alpha   90.00
_cell.angle_beta   90.00
_cell.angle_gamma   90.00
#
_symmetry.space_group_name_H-M   'P 1'
#
loop_
_entity.id
_entity.type
_entity.pdbx_description
1 polymer ?
#
loop_
_entity_poly.entity_id
_entity_poly.type
_entity_poly.pdbx_seq_one_letter_code
_entity_poly.pdbx_strand_id
1 'polypeptide(L)' 'MNGHWKSQDTITEERLTKALEVLSSVVAEHGDKHLPLLHMIEGQLTQLRARETKREQAAALAAPMEKVA' A
#
# COMPACT_ATOMS: atom_id res chain seq x y z
N MET A 1 17.13 -17.09 -23.96
CA MET A 1 16.04 -16.89 -22.98
C MET A 1 16.29 -15.57 -22.27
N ASN A 2 15.75 -14.47 -22.80
CA ASN A 2 15.94 -13.14 -22.21
C ASN A 2 14.83 -12.85 -21.22
N GLY A 3 15.11 -13.07 -19.93
CA GLY A 3 14.24 -12.69 -18.82
C GLY A 3 14.17 -11.17 -18.71
N HIS A 4 13.07 -10.59 -19.17
CA HIS A 4 12.77 -9.18 -19.05
C HIS A 4 12.26 -8.92 -17.61
N TRP A 5 13.17 -8.81 -16.63
CA TRP A 5 12.84 -8.46 -15.23
C TRP A 5 12.47 -6.97 -15.06
N LYS A 6 11.80 -6.39 -16.07
CA LYS A 6 11.36 -5.00 -16.11
C LYS A 6 9.92 -4.90 -15.62
N SER A 7 9.66 -5.43 -14.43
CA SER A 7 8.58 -4.91 -13.62
C SER A 7 9.24 -4.05 -12.54
N GLN A 8 9.35 -2.76 -12.82
CA GLN A 8 9.29 -1.77 -11.74
C GLN A 8 7.94 -1.99 -11.10
N ASP A 9 7.90 -2.93 -10.17
CA ASP A 9 6.71 -3.31 -9.44
C ASP A 9 6.37 -2.14 -8.53
N THR A 10 5.61 -1.19 -9.07
CA THR A 10 5.09 -0.08 -8.30
C THR A 10 4.34 -0.67 -7.11
N ILE A 11 4.74 -0.29 -5.91
CA ILE A 11 4.05 -0.71 -4.69
C ILE A 11 2.66 -0.04 -4.73
N THR A 12 1.62 -0.86 -4.95
CA THR A 12 0.22 -0.43 -4.94
C THR A 12 -0.50 -1.00 -3.72
N GLU A 13 -1.61 -0.36 -3.32
CA GLU A 13 -2.47 -0.86 -2.25
C GLU A 13 -2.96 -2.29 -2.55
N GLU A 14 -3.37 -2.57 -3.77
CA GLU A 14 -3.83 -3.89 -4.19
C GLU A 14 -2.76 -4.96 -3.97
N ARG A 15 -1.51 -4.67 -4.33
CA ARG A 15 -0.39 -5.61 -4.17
C ARG A 15 -0.06 -5.86 -2.70
N LEU A 16 -0.04 -4.81 -1.88
CA LEU A 16 0.20 -4.93 -0.44
C LEU A 16 -0.93 -5.72 0.24
N THR A 17 -2.19 -5.48 -0.15
CA THR A 17 -3.35 -6.20 0.38
C THR A 17 -3.26 -7.69 0.04
N LYS A 18 -2.96 -8.02 -1.22
CA LYS A 18 -2.78 -9.42 -1.63
C LYS A 18 -1.61 -10.10 -0.93
N ALA A 19 -0.52 -9.37 -0.70
CA ALA A 19 0.62 -9.88 0.07
C ALA A 19 0.24 -10.18 1.53
N LEU A 20 -0.60 -9.34 2.16
CA LEU A 20 -1.12 -9.58 3.50
C LEU A 20 -2.02 -10.80 3.56
N GLU A 21 -2.91 -11.00 2.60
CA GLU A 21 -3.79 -12.18 2.56
C GLU A 21 -2.97 -13.49 2.52
N VAL A 22 -1.96 -13.55 1.64
CA VAL A 22 -1.09 -14.71 1.54
C VAL A 22 -0.27 -14.90 2.81
N LEU A 23 0.32 -13.83 3.33
CA LEU A 23 1.21 -13.91 4.48
C LEU A 23 0.45 -14.22 5.78
N SER A 24 -0.81 -13.81 5.89
CA SER A 24 -1.70 -14.20 6.99
C SER A 24 -1.91 -15.71 7.04
N SER A 25 -2.13 -16.34 5.87
CA SER A 25 -2.25 -17.81 5.79
C SER A 25 -0.93 -18.49 6.20
N VAL A 26 0.20 -17.97 5.73
CA VAL A 26 1.53 -18.50 6.09
C VAL A 26 1.82 -18.36 7.58
N VAL A 27 1.44 -17.24 8.22
CA VAL A 27 1.57 -17.05 9.67
C VAL A 27 0.68 -18.04 10.42
N ALA A 28 -0.55 -18.28 9.95
CA ALA A 28 -1.45 -19.26 10.56
C ALA A 28 -0.90 -20.70 10.49
N GLU A 29 -0.22 -21.05 9.39
CA GLU A 29 0.34 -22.40 9.18
C GLU A 29 1.72 -22.61 9.83
N HIS A 30 2.56 -21.58 9.81
CA HIS A 30 3.98 -21.69 10.18
C HIS A 30 4.37 -20.92 11.45
N GLY A 31 3.41 -20.22 12.07
CA GLY A 31 3.55 -19.54 13.35
C GLY A 31 4.31 -18.21 13.29
N ASP A 32 4.68 -17.75 14.48
CA ASP A 32 5.08 -16.36 14.77
C ASP A 32 6.34 -15.87 14.04
N LYS A 33 7.13 -16.76 13.45
CA LYS A 33 8.35 -16.40 12.72
C LYS A 33 8.10 -15.47 11.52
N HIS A 34 6.86 -15.44 11.01
CA HIS A 34 6.47 -14.59 9.88
C HIS A 34 5.76 -13.30 10.31
N LEU A 35 5.43 -13.14 11.60
CA LEU A 35 4.80 -11.91 12.12
C LEU A 35 5.59 -10.63 11.84
N PRO A 36 6.95 -10.59 11.94
CA PRO A 36 7.69 -9.37 11.63
C PRO A 36 7.48 -8.91 10.19
N LEU A 37 7.39 -9.86 9.25
CA LEU A 37 7.14 -9.55 7.84
C LEU A 37 5.70 -9.09 7.63
N LEU A 38 4.74 -9.69 8.33
CA LEU A 38 3.32 -9.29 8.29
C LEU A 38 3.18 -7.83 8.72
N HIS A 39 3.70 -7.49 9.90
CA HIS A 39 3.65 -6.13 10.42
C HIS A 39 4.36 -5.10 9.54
N MET A 40 5.45 -5.49 8.88
CA MET A 40 6.13 -4.61 7.93
C MET A 40 5.22 -4.25 6.74
N ILE A 41 4.53 -5.23 6.16
CA ILE A 41 3.63 -5.01 5.01
C ILE A 41 2.38 -4.22 5.46
N GLU A 42 1.84 -4.51 6.65
CA GLU A 42 0.75 -3.73 7.26
C GLU A 42 1.14 -2.26 7.39
N GLY A 43 2.34 -1.99 7.92
CA GLY A 43 2.88 -0.65 8.04
C GLY A 43 3.03 0.07 6.71
N GLN A 44 3.47 -0.63 5.65
CA GLN A 44 3.55 -0.06 4.30
C GLN A 44 2.16 0.31 3.75
N LEU A 45 1.16 -0.55 3.98
CA LEU A 45 -0.22 -0.28 3.54
C LEU A 45 -0.82 0.92 4.27
N THR A 46 -0.65 1.00 5.60
CA THR A 46 -1.11 2.15 6.38
C THR A 46 -0.43 3.45 5.92
N GLN A 47 0.87 3.42 5.64
CA GLN A 47 1.58 4.60 5.13
C GLN A 47 1.09 5.02 3.74
N LEU A 48 0.78 4.07 2.86
CA LEU A 48 0.26 4.36 1.54
C LEU A 48 -1.10 5.04 1.63
N ARG A 49 -2.03 4.47 2.39
CA ARG A 49 -3.36 5.04 2.66
C ARG A 49 -3.28 6.44 3.27
N ALA A 50 -2.42 6.62 4.26
CA ALA A 50 -2.23 7.92 4.90
C ALA A 50 -1.72 8.99 3.91
N ARG A 51 -0.90 8.61 2.92
CA ARG A 51 -0.45 9.53 1.86
C ARG A 51 -1.58 9.87 0.89
N GLU A 52 -2.39 8.88 0.50
CA GLU A 52 -3.55 9.10 -0.37
C GLU A 52 -4.57 10.01 0.30
N THR A 53 -4.95 9.73 1.55
CA THR A 53 -5.89 10.58 2.31
C THR A 53 -5.37 12.01 2.50
N LYS A 54 -4.06 12.20 2.69
CA LYS A 54 -3.45 13.55 2.74
C LYS A 54 -3.53 14.26 1.40
N ARG A 55 -3.32 13.53 0.29
CA ARG A 55 -3.42 14.08 -1.07
C ARG A 55 -4.85 14.47 -1.42
N GLU A 56 -5.82 13.64 -1.05
CA GLU A 56 -7.25 13.93 -1.23
C GLU A 56 -7.69 15.15 -0.41
N GLN A 57 -7.25 15.25 0.85
CA GLN A 57 -7.52 16.43 1.69
C GLN A 57 -6.86 17.70 1.12
N ALA A 58 -5.63 17.61 0.64
CA ALA A 58 -4.95 18.74 -0.01
C ALA A 58 -5.66 19.18 -1.30
N ALA A 59 -6.17 18.24 -2.09
CA ALA A 59 -6.94 18.53 -3.30
C ALA A 59 -8.32 19.16 -2.98
N ALA A 60 -8.99 18.68 -1.93
CA ALA A 60 -10.28 19.24 -1.48
C ALA A 60 -10.14 20.67 -0.92
N LEU A 61 -9.02 20.97 -0.24
CA LEU A 61 -8.73 22.30 0.30
C LEU A 61 -8.33 23.31 -0.78
N ALA A 62 -7.77 22.86 -1.91
CA ALA A 62 -7.46 23.70 -3.06
C ALA A 62 -8.69 24.08 -3.91
N ALA A 63 -9.82 23.40 -3.70
CA ALA A 63 -11.01 23.50 -4.57
C ALA A 63 -11.98 24.69 -4.33
N PRO A 64 -11.91 25.56 -3.29
CA PRO A 64 -12.87 26.65 -3.16
C PRO A 64 -12.22 28.04 -3.33
N MET A 65 -11.64 28.37 -4.50
CA MET A 65 -11.38 29.78 -4.87
C MET A 65 -11.65 30.13 -6.35
N GLU A 66 -12.20 29.23 -7.17
CA GLU A 66 -12.43 29.51 -8.61
C GLU A 66 -13.87 29.94 -8.97
N LYS A 67 -14.63 30.51 -8.03
CA LYS A 67 -15.94 31.12 -8.33
C LYS A 67 -16.25 32.37 -7.50
N VAL A 68 -15.39 33.39 -7.57
CA VAL A 68 -15.80 34.79 -7.38
C VAL A 68 -14.92 35.71 -8.25
N ALA A 69 -15.26 35.84 -9.53
CA ALA A 69 -14.95 37.00 -10.37
C ALA A 69 -15.82 36.98 -11.62
#